data_AF-A0A7S2PD90-F1
#
_entry.id   AF-A0A7S2PD90-F1
#
_cell.length_a   1.000
_cell.length_b   1.000
_cell.length_c   1.000
_cell.angle_alpha   90.00
_cell.angle_beta   90.00
_cell.angle_gamma   90.00
#
_symmetry.space_group_name_H-M   'P 1'
#
loop_
_entity.id
_entity.type
_entity.pdbx_description
1 polymer ?
#
loop_
_entity_poly.entity_id
_entity_poly.type
_entity_poly.pdbx_seq_one_letter_code
_entity_poly.pdbx_strand_id
1 'polypeptide(L)'
;MPSKKKAKGKGRGATKSRKELRNDCAASVKNDVESQMQGLKVNNSKQDNEDEDALLEAAINLAAAEKEELDATDAEKCDHGFVPLPDMNGFVSPRPLEESWCEKFTDSFMSEFMATSKGCIGDRFLIAVEATNSFYFGVWNDPHVMQTKISYLLAKGVGAILKKKVDNARQSAMLASFLEQYRAAFVCKNPPSRESHLLNLFNGGTRIHKDDPAWNWGKISELSNDTCDEHTIVSFFRKRVPCECLDR
;
A
#
# COMPACT_ATOMS: atom_id res chain seq x y z
N MET A 1 -45.50 -31.64 -12.62
CA MET A 1 -46.38 -30.68 -11.91
C MET A 1 -45.52 -29.50 -11.42
N PRO A 2 -45.90 -28.25 -11.72
CA PRO A 2 -45.10 -27.07 -11.40
C PRO A 2 -45.53 -26.47 -10.05
N SER A 3 -44.59 -26.09 -9.20
CA SER A 3 -44.90 -25.27 -8.02
C SER A 3 -43.83 -24.18 -7.84
N LYS A 4 -44.13 -23.02 -8.42
CA LYS A 4 -43.49 -21.73 -8.15
C LYS A 4 -43.91 -21.26 -6.75
N LYS A 5 -42.97 -20.80 -5.92
CA LYS A 5 -43.26 -19.90 -4.80
C LYS A 5 -42.34 -18.67 -4.85
N LYS A 6 -42.94 -17.54 -5.20
CA LYS A 6 -42.40 -16.19 -5.00
C LYS A 6 -42.75 -15.76 -3.57
N ALA A 7 -41.82 -15.16 -2.85
CA ALA A 7 -42.12 -14.36 -1.66
C ALA A 7 -41.57 -12.94 -1.87
N LYS A 8 -42.49 -11.98 -1.80
CA LYS A 8 -42.32 -10.55 -2.02
C LYS A 8 -42.51 -9.88 -0.66
N GLY A 9 -41.43 -9.51 0.01
CA GLY A 9 -41.46 -8.81 1.29
C GLY A 9 -41.15 -7.33 1.11
N LYS A 10 -42.17 -6.49 1.30
CA LYS A 10 -42.17 -5.03 1.16
C LYS A 10 -42.24 -4.46 2.58
N GLY A 11 -41.20 -3.78 3.04
CA GLY A 11 -41.19 -3.11 4.35
C GLY A 11 -40.75 -1.67 4.21
N ARG A 12 -41.71 -0.74 4.30
CA ARG A 12 -41.49 0.70 4.48
C ARG A 12 -41.31 0.96 5.98
N GLY A 13 -40.31 1.77 6.34
CA GLY A 13 -40.14 2.32 7.69
C GLY A 13 -39.68 3.77 7.59
N ALA A 14 -40.38 4.65 8.30
CA ALA A 14 -40.34 6.10 8.15
C ALA A 14 -39.33 6.78 9.10
N THR A 15 -38.80 7.92 8.60
CA THR A 15 -38.47 9.20 9.23
C THR A 15 -38.29 9.29 10.76
N LYS A 16 -37.13 9.82 11.21
CA LYS A 16 -37.06 10.68 12.40
C LYS A 16 -35.83 11.61 12.45
N SER A 17 -36.12 12.90 12.31
CA SER A 17 -35.64 14.06 13.07
C SER A 17 -34.14 14.27 13.40
N ARG A 18 -33.59 15.33 12.77
CA ARG A 18 -33.15 16.59 13.41
C ARG A 18 -32.35 16.50 14.72
N LYS A 19 -31.05 16.82 14.64
CA LYS A 19 -30.40 17.71 15.60
C LYS A 19 -29.20 18.42 14.95
N GLU A 20 -29.41 19.69 14.59
CA GLU A 20 -28.33 20.66 14.42
C GLU A 20 -27.62 20.82 15.77
N LEU A 21 -26.30 20.69 15.77
CA LEU A 21 -25.43 21.28 16.77
C LEU A 21 -24.43 22.13 16.01
N ARG A 22 -24.77 23.41 15.92
CA ARG A 22 -23.78 24.49 15.80
C ARG A 22 -22.89 24.41 17.03
N ASN A 23 -21.58 24.41 16.82
CA ASN A 23 -20.65 24.78 17.86
C ASN A 23 -19.72 25.85 17.29
N ASP A 24 -19.99 27.08 17.69
CA ASP A 24 -19.17 28.25 17.47
C ASP A 24 -17.92 28.14 18.34
N CYS A 25 -16.74 28.12 17.74
CA CYS A 25 -15.49 28.51 18.43
C CYS A 25 -14.35 28.69 17.43
N ALA A 26 -14.12 29.93 16.99
CA ALA A 26 -12.80 30.38 16.54
C ALA A 26 -12.76 31.91 16.64
N ALA A 27 -12.60 32.36 17.88
CA ALA A 27 -12.19 33.73 18.15
C ALA A 27 -10.75 33.93 17.64
N SER A 28 -10.61 34.95 16.79
CA SER A 28 -9.58 35.98 16.88
C SER A 28 -8.15 35.54 17.24
N VAL A 29 -7.33 35.30 16.21
CA VAL A 29 -5.89 35.62 16.25
C VAL A 29 -5.53 36.31 14.93
N LYS A 30 -5.89 37.59 14.83
CA LYS A 30 -5.27 38.53 13.88
C LYS A 30 -4.10 39.16 14.63
N ASN A 31 -2.95 38.49 14.59
CA ASN A 31 -1.71 39.08 15.06
C ASN A 31 -1.15 39.98 13.94
N ASP A 32 -1.11 41.26 14.25
CA ASP A 32 -0.05 42.23 13.93
C ASP A 32 1.10 41.75 13.03
N VAL A 33 0.97 41.97 11.71
CA VAL A 33 2.13 42.00 10.79
C VAL A 33 2.13 43.29 9.96
N GLU A 34 1.60 44.40 10.51
CA GLU A 34 1.49 45.67 9.77
C GLU A 34 2.03 46.88 10.55
N SER A 35 2.99 46.66 11.45
CA SER A 35 3.69 47.76 12.14
C SER A 35 5.17 47.48 12.27
N GLN A 36 5.89 47.35 11.14
CA GLN A 36 7.35 47.57 11.14
C GLN A 36 7.99 47.84 9.77
N MET A 37 7.27 48.44 8.81
CA MET A 37 7.94 49.08 7.65
C MET A 37 8.27 50.55 7.97
N GLN A 38 9.10 50.77 9.00
CA GLN A 38 9.70 52.09 9.21
C GLN A 38 10.99 52.20 8.40
N GLY A 39 10.88 53.03 7.36
CA GLY A 39 11.92 53.57 6.49
C GLY A 39 13.38 53.35 6.89
N LEU A 40 14.02 52.39 6.22
CA LEU A 40 15.46 52.37 6.04
C LEU A 40 15.84 53.44 5.00
N LYS A 41 16.42 54.54 5.48
CA LYS A 41 17.19 55.48 4.65
C LYS A 41 18.44 54.75 4.15
N VAL A 42 18.40 54.31 2.90
CA VAL A 42 19.56 53.74 2.20
C VAL A 42 20.57 54.84 1.93
N ASN A 43 21.65 54.85 2.72
CA ASN A 43 22.86 55.57 2.37
C ASN A 43 23.62 54.70 1.35
N ASN A 44 23.78 55.21 0.12
CA ASN A 44 24.54 54.58 -0.96
C ASN A 44 26.03 54.48 -0.59
N SER A 45 26.42 53.43 0.13
CA SER A 45 27.80 52.98 0.22
C SER A 45 28.00 51.81 -0.74
N LYS A 46 28.82 52.03 -1.78
CA LYS A 46 29.35 50.99 -2.67
C LYS A 46 30.18 50.01 -1.84
N GLN A 47 29.54 48.97 -1.32
CA GLN A 47 30.22 47.85 -0.71
C GLN A 47 29.39 46.59 -0.96
N ASP A 48 30.09 45.56 -1.44
CA ASP A 48 29.76 44.15 -1.22
C ASP A 48 28.67 43.51 -2.11
N ASN A 49 28.97 43.38 -3.41
CA ASN A 49 28.19 42.54 -4.35
C ASN A 49 28.27 41.03 -4.04
N GLU A 50 29.27 40.58 -3.27
CA GLU A 50 29.45 39.15 -2.95
C GLU A 50 28.40 38.63 -1.95
N ASP A 51 27.85 39.51 -1.11
CA ASP A 51 26.84 39.15 -0.11
C ASP A 51 25.44 38.93 -0.72
N GLU A 52 25.14 39.59 -1.85
CA GLU A 52 23.85 39.44 -2.54
C GLU A 52 23.72 38.06 -3.21
N ASP A 53 24.81 37.56 -3.81
CA ASP A 53 24.83 36.24 -4.47
C ASP A 53 24.67 35.10 -3.44
N ALA A 54 25.32 35.21 -2.28
CA ALA A 54 25.18 34.23 -1.20
C ALA A 54 23.75 34.19 -0.63
N LEU A 55 23.09 35.35 -0.50
CA LEU A 55 21.70 35.43 -0.07
C LEU A 55 20.75 34.78 -1.09
N LEU A 56 21.00 35.00 -2.39
CA LEU A 56 20.19 34.42 -3.46
C LEU A 56 20.32 32.89 -3.51
N GLU A 57 21.54 32.36 -3.39
CA GLU A 57 21.75 30.90 -3.32
C GLU A 57 21.07 30.28 -2.09
N ALA A 58 21.15 30.93 -0.92
CA ALA A 58 20.46 30.47 0.28
C ALA A 58 18.92 30.44 0.10
N ALA A 59 18.35 31.46 -0.55
CA ALA A 59 16.92 31.52 -0.83
C ALA A 59 16.48 30.43 -1.83
N ILE A 60 17.27 30.15 -2.86
CA ILE A 60 17.01 29.06 -3.82
C ILE A 60 17.02 27.70 -3.11
N ASN A 61 18.01 27.45 -2.25
CA ASN A 61 18.11 26.22 -1.49
C ASN A 61 16.95 26.05 -0.50
N LEU A 62 16.53 27.13 0.17
CA LEU A 62 15.37 27.12 1.07
C LEU A 62 14.08 26.79 0.31
N ALA A 63 13.83 27.46 -0.81
CA ALA A 63 12.64 27.23 -1.64
C ALA A 63 12.62 25.80 -2.22
N ALA A 64 13.79 25.24 -2.57
CA ALA A 64 13.89 23.86 -3.01
C ALA A 64 13.53 22.87 -1.89
N ALA A 65 13.98 23.11 -0.66
CA ALA A 65 13.66 22.28 0.50
C ALA A 65 12.16 22.35 0.88
N GLU A 66 11.57 23.55 0.91
CA GLU A 66 10.14 23.73 1.18
C GLU A 66 9.27 23.04 0.11
N LYS A 67 9.69 23.10 -1.15
CA LYS A 67 9.02 22.39 -2.23
C LYS A 67 9.09 20.86 -2.05
N GLU A 68 10.25 20.32 -1.69
CA GLU A 68 10.37 18.88 -1.37
C GLU A 68 9.47 18.47 -0.20
N GLU A 69 9.32 19.31 0.83
CA GLU A 69 8.43 19.05 1.95
C GLU A 69 6.95 19.05 1.55
N LEU A 70 6.52 20.05 0.77
CA LEU A 70 5.15 20.10 0.25
C LEU A 70 4.83 18.89 -0.63
N ASP A 71 5.74 18.52 -1.53
CA ASP A 71 5.58 17.36 -2.40
C ASP A 71 5.49 16.05 -1.59
N ALA A 72 6.21 15.95 -0.47
CA ALA A 72 6.11 14.82 0.45
C ALA A 72 4.75 14.78 1.19
N THR A 73 4.23 15.92 1.65
CA THR A 73 2.93 15.95 2.34
C THR A 73 1.74 15.61 1.44
N ASP A 74 1.81 15.95 0.16
CA ASP A 74 0.76 15.59 -0.80
C ASP A 74 0.84 14.12 -1.23
N ALA A 75 2.04 13.56 -1.27
CA ALA A 75 2.22 12.12 -1.45
C ALA A 75 1.58 11.32 -0.30
N GLU A 76 1.63 11.82 0.94
CA GLU A 76 1.03 11.14 2.10
C GLU A 76 -0.51 11.06 2.07
N LYS A 77 -1.18 11.95 1.32
CA LYS A 77 -2.64 11.93 1.15
C LYS A 77 -3.10 10.99 0.05
N CYS A 78 -2.18 10.50 -0.80
CA CYS A 78 -2.53 9.59 -1.88
C CYS A 78 -2.64 8.15 -1.35
N ASP A 79 -3.72 7.47 -1.70
CA ASP A 79 -3.95 6.09 -1.27
C ASP A 79 -3.10 5.07 -2.06
N HIS A 80 -2.34 5.53 -3.06
CA HIS A 80 -1.46 4.71 -3.91
C HIS A 80 -2.12 3.42 -4.43
N GLY A 81 -3.42 3.48 -4.75
CA GLY A 81 -4.21 2.34 -5.25
C GLY A 81 -4.55 1.29 -4.20
N PHE A 82 -4.44 1.61 -2.90
CA PHE A 82 -4.98 0.78 -1.84
C PHE A 82 -6.50 0.64 -1.99
N VAL A 83 -6.98 -0.61 -2.04
CA VAL A 83 -8.41 -0.92 -2.11
C VAL A 83 -8.78 -1.63 -0.80
N PRO A 84 -9.44 -0.94 0.14
CA PRO A 84 -9.86 -1.54 1.41
C PRO A 84 -10.91 -2.61 1.19
N LEU A 85 -11.06 -3.54 2.14
CA LEU A 85 -12.18 -4.49 2.08
C LEU A 85 -13.48 -3.73 2.34
N PRO A 86 -14.55 -3.98 1.57
CA PRO A 86 -15.88 -3.59 2.00
C PRO A 86 -16.21 -4.39 3.25
N ASP A 87 -16.69 -3.74 4.31
CA ASP A 87 -17.20 -4.47 5.46
C ASP A 87 -18.46 -5.28 5.07
N MET A 88 -18.85 -6.21 5.93
CA MET A 88 -20.05 -7.06 5.72
C MET A 88 -21.36 -6.25 5.59
N ASN A 89 -21.37 -4.98 5.98
CA ASN A 89 -22.49 -4.05 5.92
C ASN A 89 -22.37 -3.02 4.78
N GLY A 90 -21.34 -3.11 3.93
CA GLY A 90 -21.02 -2.13 2.88
C GLY A 90 -20.40 -0.82 3.38
N PHE A 91 -20.06 -0.70 4.67
CA PHE A 91 -19.23 0.37 5.21
C PHE A 91 -17.75 0.07 4.96
N VAL A 92 -16.96 1.11 4.69
CA VAL A 92 -15.50 0.94 4.57
C VAL A 92 -14.93 0.86 5.97
N SER A 93 -14.26 -0.24 6.31
CA SER A 93 -13.59 -0.40 7.59
C SER A 93 -12.61 0.75 7.83
N PRO A 94 -12.46 1.26 9.07
CA PRO A 94 -11.46 2.26 9.37
C PRO A 94 -10.07 1.76 8.97
N ARG A 95 -9.44 2.49 8.05
CA ARG A 95 -8.10 2.22 7.49
C ARG A 95 -7.06 1.75 8.52
N PRO A 96 -6.96 2.34 9.73
CA PRO A 96 -5.93 1.94 10.71
C PRO A 96 -6.03 0.48 11.17
N LEU A 97 -7.24 -0.09 11.23
CA LEU A 97 -7.41 -1.48 11.66
C LEU A 97 -6.97 -2.45 10.57
N GLU A 98 -7.27 -2.14 9.31
CA GLU A 98 -6.87 -2.97 8.17
C GLU A 98 -5.37 -2.96 7.93
N GLU A 99 -4.75 -1.79 8.06
CA GLU A 99 -3.30 -1.63 7.94
C GLU A 99 -2.55 -2.45 9.00
N SER A 100 -3.05 -2.49 10.24
CA SER A 100 -2.38 -3.19 11.34
C SER A 100 -2.29 -4.70 11.13
N TRP A 101 -3.37 -5.37 10.71
CA TRP A 101 -3.31 -6.82 10.47
C TRP A 101 -2.52 -7.14 9.20
N CYS A 102 -2.62 -6.27 8.18
CA CYS A 102 -1.80 -6.38 6.97
C CYS A 102 -0.32 -6.34 7.34
N GLU A 103 0.11 -5.34 8.11
CA GLU A 103 1.49 -5.20 8.53
C GLU A 103 1.99 -6.43 9.29
N LYS A 104 1.23 -6.90 10.29
CA LYS A 104 1.56 -8.13 11.05
C LYS A 104 1.74 -9.36 10.17
N PHE A 105 0.85 -9.56 9.19
CA PHE A 105 1.00 -10.64 8.22
C PHE A 105 2.29 -10.50 7.41
N THR A 106 2.57 -9.30 6.87
CA THR A 106 3.77 -9.05 6.07
C THR A 106 5.04 -9.28 6.89
N ASP A 107 5.08 -8.76 8.11
CA ASP A 107 6.24 -8.89 8.99
C ASP A 107 6.47 -10.35 9.39
N SER A 108 5.40 -11.07 9.73
CA SER A 108 5.48 -12.51 10.01
C SER A 108 5.99 -13.29 8.80
N PHE A 109 5.44 -13.02 7.61
CA PHE A 109 5.85 -13.68 6.38
C PHE A 109 7.32 -13.41 6.04
N MET A 110 7.73 -12.15 6.08
CA MET A 110 9.09 -11.74 5.75
C MET A 110 10.10 -12.24 6.79
N SER A 111 9.73 -12.31 8.07
CA SER A 111 10.56 -12.90 9.12
C SER A 111 10.91 -14.35 8.78
N GLU A 112 9.91 -15.18 8.45
CA GLU A 112 10.12 -16.60 8.10
C GLU A 112 10.88 -16.76 6.77
N PHE A 113 10.57 -15.92 5.79
CA PHE A 113 11.28 -15.88 4.52
C PHE A 113 12.78 -15.55 4.70
N MET A 114 13.11 -14.62 5.59
CA MET A 114 14.47 -14.16 5.85
C MET A 114 15.25 -15.09 6.80
N ALA A 115 14.56 -15.76 7.74
CA ALA A 115 15.17 -16.75 8.62
C ALA A 115 15.72 -17.97 7.85
N THR A 116 15.13 -18.26 6.68
CA THR A 116 15.56 -19.37 5.82
C THR A 116 16.76 -18.98 4.95
N SER A 117 17.96 -19.39 5.34
CA SER A 117 19.21 -19.13 4.59
C SER A 117 19.59 -20.21 3.58
N LYS A 118 18.85 -21.33 3.53
CA LYS A 118 19.14 -22.47 2.66
C LYS A 118 18.04 -22.67 1.61
N GLY A 119 18.42 -23.17 0.44
CA GLY A 119 17.50 -23.52 -0.64
C GLY A 119 17.37 -22.42 -1.71
N CYS A 120 16.56 -22.71 -2.72
CA CYS A 120 16.21 -21.72 -3.73
C CYS A 120 15.16 -20.74 -3.19
N ILE A 121 14.92 -19.64 -3.92
CA ILE A 121 13.91 -18.65 -3.53
C ILE A 121 12.52 -19.27 -3.32
N GLY A 122 12.15 -20.25 -4.15
CA GLY A 122 10.88 -20.97 -4.02
C GLY A 122 10.74 -21.72 -2.69
N ASP A 123 11.82 -22.34 -2.21
CA ASP A 123 11.83 -23.05 -0.92
C ASP A 123 11.59 -22.08 0.24
N ARG A 124 12.16 -20.88 0.17
CA ARG A 124 11.97 -19.83 1.17
C ARG A 124 10.52 -19.32 1.21
N PHE A 125 9.90 -19.13 0.05
CA PHE A 125 8.48 -18.78 -0.04
C PHE A 125 7.59 -19.89 0.53
N LEU A 126 7.88 -21.15 0.21
CA LEU A 126 7.16 -22.30 0.74
C LEU A 126 7.18 -22.35 2.26
N ILE A 127 8.36 -22.22 2.88
CA ILE A 127 8.52 -22.23 4.33
C ILE A 127 7.73 -21.06 4.96
N ALA A 128 7.81 -19.86 4.38
CA ALA A 128 7.07 -18.70 4.86
C ALA A 128 5.53 -18.89 4.75
N VAL A 129 5.06 -19.52 3.67
CA VAL A 129 3.63 -19.90 3.51
C VAL A 129 3.23 -20.88 4.60
N GLU A 130 3.97 -21.98 4.79
CA GLU A 130 3.66 -23.01 5.78
C GLU A 130 3.60 -22.42 7.20
N ALA A 131 4.58 -21.60 7.57
CA ALA A 131 4.65 -20.96 8.87
C ALA A 131 3.51 -19.96 9.12
N THR A 132 3.12 -19.19 8.10
CA THR A 132 2.04 -18.19 8.24
C THR A 132 0.64 -18.77 8.03
N ASN A 133 0.50 -19.92 7.39
CA ASN A 133 -0.81 -20.50 7.06
C ASN A 133 -1.63 -20.86 8.31
N SER A 134 -0.98 -21.29 9.39
CA SER A 134 -1.66 -21.64 10.65
C SER A 134 -2.28 -20.42 11.34
N PHE A 135 -1.56 -19.29 11.36
CA PHE A 135 -1.99 -18.05 12.02
C PHE A 135 -2.88 -17.17 11.15
N TYR A 136 -2.68 -17.22 9.83
CA TYR A 136 -3.33 -16.34 8.86
C TYR A 136 -4.13 -17.13 7.82
N PHE A 137 -4.75 -18.25 8.23
CA PHE A 137 -5.53 -19.11 7.34
C PHE A 137 -6.60 -18.34 6.55
N GLY A 138 -7.20 -17.31 7.15
CA GLY A 138 -8.20 -16.47 6.48
C GLY A 138 -7.65 -15.70 5.29
N VAL A 139 -6.38 -15.29 5.33
CA VAL A 139 -5.71 -14.62 4.20
C VAL A 139 -5.49 -15.60 3.06
N TRP A 140 -4.99 -16.80 3.36
CA TRP A 140 -4.64 -17.81 2.34
C TRP A 140 -5.85 -18.45 1.67
N ASN A 141 -6.98 -18.57 2.37
CA ASN A 141 -8.17 -19.27 1.88
C ASN A 141 -9.28 -18.34 1.34
N ASP A 142 -9.16 -17.02 1.53
CA ASP A 142 -10.11 -16.05 1.00
C ASP A 142 -9.47 -15.20 -0.12
N PRO A 143 -9.87 -15.39 -1.39
CA PRO A 143 -9.34 -14.62 -2.52
C PRO A 143 -9.53 -13.11 -2.40
N HIS A 144 -10.57 -12.64 -1.71
CA HIS A 144 -10.81 -11.21 -1.50
C HIS A 144 -9.84 -10.65 -0.46
N VAL A 145 -9.64 -11.34 0.66
CA VAL A 145 -8.65 -10.94 1.68
C VAL A 145 -7.25 -10.96 1.08
N MET A 146 -6.92 -11.97 0.27
CA MET A 146 -5.66 -12.03 -0.48
C MET A 146 -5.50 -10.85 -1.44
N GLN A 147 -6.55 -10.47 -2.17
CA GLN A 147 -6.52 -9.31 -3.07
C GLN A 147 -6.26 -8.00 -2.30
N THR A 148 -6.89 -7.81 -1.14
CA THR A 148 -6.62 -6.63 -0.30
C THR A 148 -5.19 -6.63 0.20
N LYS A 149 -4.64 -7.79 0.55
CA LYS A 149 -3.24 -7.93 0.94
C LYS A 149 -2.28 -7.54 -0.19
N ILE A 150 -2.58 -7.95 -1.43
CA ILE A 150 -1.83 -7.53 -2.62
C ILE A 150 -1.93 -6.02 -2.80
N SER A 151 -3.13 -5.43 -2.74
CA SER A 151 -3.32 -3.97 -2.87
C SER A 151 -2.58 -3.19 -1.78
N TYR A 152 -2.56 -3.69 -0.54
CA TYR A 152 -1.76 -3.12 0.55
C TYR A 152 -0.26 -3.11 0.22
N LEU A 153 0.29 -4.23 -0.27
CA LEU A 153 1.70 -4.31 -0.62
C LEU A 153 2.05 -3.39 -1.78
N LEU A 154 1.16 -3.24 -2.76
CA LEU A 154 1.33 -2.31 -3.86
C LEU A 154 1.38 -0.87 -3.37
N ALA A 155 0.42 -0.45 -2.54
CA ALA A 155 0.41 0.89 -1.95
C ALA A 155 1.63 1.15 -1.05
N LYS A 156 2.00 0.20 -0.18
CA LYS A 156 3.20 0.27 0.67
C LYS A 156 4.47 0.39 -0.16
N GLY A 157 4.57 -0.35 -1.26
CA GLY A 157 5.70 -0.31 -2.17
C GLY A 157 5.84 1.03 -2.90
N VAL A 158 4.73 1.59 -3.39
CA VAL A 158 4.72 2.95 -3.98
C VAL A 158 5.16 3.99 -2.94
N GLY A 159 4.58 3.96 -1.73
CA GLY A 159 4.99 4.86 -0.65
C GLY A 159 6.47 4.72 -0.26
N ALA A 160 7.04 3.51 -0.37
CA ALA A 160 8.45 3.27 -0.12
C ALA A 160 9.35 3.88 -1.22
N ILE A 161 8.94 3.83 -2.50
CA ILE A 161 9.65 4.51 -3.60
C ILE A 161 9.71 6.01 -3.34
N LEU A 162 8.56 6.63 -3.02
CA LEU A 162 8.48 8.07 -2.78
C LEU A 162 9.35 8.52 -1.61
N LYS A 163 9.55 7.64 -0.62
CA LYS A 163 10.44 7.85 0.54
C LYS A 163 11.90 7.45 0.28
N LYS A 164 12.27 7.12 -0.96
CA LYS A 164 13.61 6.65 -1.38
C LYS A 164 14.09 5.40 -0.61
N LYS A 165 13.14 4.55 -0.17
CA LYS A 165 13.39 3.28 0.54
C LYS A 165 13.30 2.10 -0.42
N VAL A 166 14.25 2.00 -1.34
CA VAL A 166 14.23 1.04 -2.45
C VAL A 166 14.13 -0.41 -1.98
N ASP A 167 14.84 -0.80 -0.90
CA ASP A 167 14.75 -2.17 -0.36
C ASP A 167 13.35 -2.54 0.12
N ASN A 168 12.64 -1.61 0.77
CA ASN A 168 11.26 -1.83 1.23
C ASN A 168 10.29 -1.95 0.04
N ALA A 169 10.51 -1.14 -1.01
CA ALA A 169 9.75 -1.22 -2.24
C ALA A 169 10.00 -2.56 -2.94
N ARG A 170 11.26 -3.01 -3.00
CA ARG A 170 11.69 -4.29 -3.56
C ARG A 170 10.99 -5.46 -2.87
N GLN A 171 11.03 -5.52 -1.54
CA GLN A 171 10.36 -6.57 -0.75
C GLN A 171 8.84 -6.57 -0.99
N SER A 172 8.23 -5.38 -1.04
CA SER A 172 6.79 -5.23 -1.30
C SER A 172 6.41 -5.73 -2.69
N ALA A 173 7.21 -5.39 -3.73
CA ALA A 173 7.00 -5.84 -5.10
C ALA A 173 7.16 -7.36 -5.24
N MET A 174 8.21 -7.92 -4.64
CA MET A 174 8.49 -9.35 -4.63
C MET A 174 7.33 -10.12 -4.00
N LEU A 175 6.88 -9.72 -2.81
CA LEU A 175 5.78 -10.39 -2.11
C LEU A 175 4.45 -10.22 -2.85
N ALA A 176 4.14 -9.02 -3.37
CA ALA A 176 2.94 -8.80 -4.17
C ALA A 176 2.92 -9.70 -5.42
N SER A 177 4.04 -9.80 -6.13
CA SER A 177 4.17 -10.67 -7.31
C SER A 177 3.96 -12.15 -6.96
N PHE A 178 4.47 -12.60 -5.81
CA PHE A 178 4.25 -13.96 -5.33
C PHE A 178 2.76 -14.21 -5.02
N LEU A 179 2.11 -13.32 -4.25
CA LEU A 179 0.71 -13.48 -3.86
C LEU A 179 -0.24 -13.39 -5.07
N GLU A 180 0.07 -12.57 -6.08
CA GLU A 180 -0.67 -12.55 -7.36
C GLU A 180 -0.66 -13.92 -8.04
N GLN A 181 0.51 -14.55 -8.13
CA GLN A 181 0.67 -15.88 -8.72
C GLN A 181 -0.01 -16.96 -7.85
N TYR A 182 0.14 -16.87 -6.53
CA TYR A 182 -0.55 -17.75 -5.58
C TYR A 182 -2.06 -17.71 -5.79
N ARG A 183 -2.65 -16.50 -5.82
CA ARG A 183 -4.09 -16.32 -6.03
C ARG A 183 -4.53 -16.86 -7.38
N ALA A 184 -3.79 -16.58 -8.46
CA ALA A 184 -4.10 -17.09 -9.79
C ALA A 184 -4.10 -18.62 -9.83
N ALA A 185 -3.07 -19.26 -9.25
CA ALA A 185 -2.98 -20.71 -9.15
C ALA A 185 -4.12 -21.30 -8.32
N PHE A 186 -4.53 -20.62 -7.24
CA PHE A 186 -5.62 -21.06 -6.37
C PHE A 186 -6.98 -21.03 -7.07
N VAL A 187 -7.29 -19.94 -7.78
CA VAL A 187 -8.55 -19.79 -8.53
C VAL A 187 -8.66 -20.83 -9.66
N CYS A 188 -7.55 -21.16 -10.32
CA CYS A 188 -7.56 -22.15 -11.41
C CYS A 188 -7.68 -23.61 -10.95
N LYS A 189 -7.19 -23.96 -9.75
CA LYS A 189 -7.14 -25.35 -9.27
C LYS A 189 -8.37 -25.79 -8.46
N ASN A 190 -9.21 -24.87 -7.98
CA ASN A 190 -10.36 -25.17 -7.12
C ASN A 190 -11.66 -24.54 -7.64
N PRO A 191 -12.40 -25.18 -8.57
CA PRO A 191 -13.79 -24.80 -8.84
C PRO A 191 -14.64 -24.97 -7.56
N PRO A 192 -15.76 -24.24 -7.41
CA PRO A 192 -16.45 -23.98 -6.13
C PRO A 192 -17.15 -25.16 -5.44
N SER A 193 -16.75 -26.41 -5.67
CA SER A 193 -17.20 -27.53 -4.83
C SER A 193 -16.50 -27.48 -3.47
N ARG A 194 -17.25 -27.05 -2.45
CA ARG A 194 -16.81 -26.74 -1.08
C ARG A 194 -16.10 -27.89 -0.34
N GLU A 195 -16.25 -29.14 -0.79
CA GLU A 195 -15.69 -30.33 -0.13
C GLU A 195 -14.27 -30.72 -0.60
N SER A 196 -13.81 -30.30 -1.78
CA SER A 196 -12.44 -30.62 -2.26
C SER A 196 -11.35 -29.70 -1.69
N HIS A 197 -11.75 -28.60 -1.05
CA HIS A 197 -10.88 -27.52 -0.59
C HIS A 197 -9.93 -27.97 0.54
N LEU A 198 -10.44 -28.69 1.55
CA LEU A 198 -9.62 -29.12 2.69
C LEU A 198 -8.73 -30.34 2.37
N LEU A 199 -9.19 -31.23 1.48
CA LEU A 199 -8.42 -32.43 1.11
C LEU A 199 -7.18 -32.09 0.26
N ASN A 200 -7.23 -31.09 -0.63
CA ASN A 200 -6.07 -30.74 -1.47
C ASN A 200 -4.97 -29.98 -0.72
N LEU A 201 -5.33 -29.21 0.31
CA LEU A 201 -4.38 -28.53 1.19
C LEU A 201 -3.69 -29.50 2.17
N PHE A 202 -4.40 -30.51 2.70
CA PHE A 202 -3.84 -31.45 3.67
C PHE A 202 -3.24 -32.73 3.05
N ASN A 203 -3.67 -33.17 1.85
CA ASN A 203 -3.08 -34.35 1.17
C ASN A 203 -1.89 -34.03 0.25
N GLY A 204 -1.28 -32.84 0.37
CA GLY A 204 -0.08 -32.48 -0.40
C GLY A 204 -0.32 -32.19 -1.89
N GLY A 205 -1.55 -31.84 -2.29
CA GLY A 205 -1.95 -31.67 -3.69
C GLY A 205 -1.56 -30.33 -4.34
N THR A 206 -1.35 -29.28 -3.54
CA THR A 206 -0.80 -28.00 -4.04
C THR A 206 0.61 -27.79 -3.51
N ARG A 207 1.50 -28.76 -3.75
CA ARG A 207 2.94 -28.47 -3.64
C ARG A 207 3.27 -27.44 -4.70
N ILE A 208 3.58 -26.22 -4.27
CA ILE A 208 4.22 -25.22 -5.11
C ILE A 208 5.55 -25.86 -5.52
N HIS A 209 5.62 -26.50 -6.68
CA HIS A 209 6.87 -27.05 -7.16
C HIS A 209 7.63 -25.92 -7.86
N LYS A 210 8.95 -25.87 -7.65
CA LYS A 210 9.81 -24.91 -8.38
C LYS A 210 9.68 -25.03 -9.91
N ASP A 211 9.29 -26.22 -10.38
CA ASP A 211 9.10 -26.51 -11.81
C ASP A 211 7.63 -26.43 -12.25
N ASP A 212 6.70 -26.02 -11.37
CA ASP A 212 5.29 -25.82 -11.76
C ASP A 212 5.21 -24.57 -12.67
N PRO A 213 4.79 -24.71 -13.95
CA PRO A 213 4.75 -23.62 -14.91
C PRO A 213 3.75 -22.52 -14.54
N ALA A 214 2.88 -22.74 -13.55
CA ALA A 214 2.01 -21.71 -12.98
C ALA A 214 2.80 -20.60 -12.27
N TRP A 215 4.07 -20.83 -11.93
CA TRP A 215 4.92 -19.90 -11.19
C TRP A 215 6.00 -19.30 -12.10
N ASN A 216 5.98 -17.98 -12.20
CA ASN A 216 7.05 -17.21 -12.81
C ASN A 216 8.11 -16.86 -11.74
N TRP A 217 8.90 -17.87 -11.38
CA TRP A 217 10.02 -17.71 -10.44
C TRP A 217 11.10 -16.77 -10.96
N GLY A 218 11.30 -16.69 -12.28
CA GLY A 218 12.25 -15.75 -12.88
C GLY A 218 11.94 -14.30 -12.49
N LYS A 219 10.67 -13.90 -12.64
CA LYS A 219 10.20 -12.57 -12.24
C LYS A 219 10.31 -12.33 -10.73
N ILE A 220 9.95 -13.31 -9.90
CA ILE A 220 10.09 -13.18 -8.44
C ILE A 220 11.57 -13.06 -8.06
N SER A 221 12.44 -13.84 -8.69
CA SER A 221 13.88 -13.81 -8.47
C SER A 221 14.49 -12.48 -8.90
N GLU A 222 14.08 -11.93 -10.05
CA GLU A 222 14.49 -10.61 -10.53
C GLU A 222 14.15 -9.52 -9.50
N LEU A 223 12.92 -9.55 -8.96
CA LEU A 223 12.50 -8.62 -7.90
C LEU A 223 13.16 -8.89 -6.55
N SER A 224 13.66 -10.09 -6.27
CA SER A 224 14.31 -10.40 -4.99
C SER A 224 15.78 -10.02 -4.93
N ASN A 225 16.41 -9.89 -6.10
CA ASN A 225 17.85 -9.71 -6.20
C ASN A 225 18.25 -8.33 -5.69
N ASP A 226 19.32 -8.26 -4.89
CA ASP A 226 19.85 -6.99 -4.39
C ASP A 226 20.37 -6.08 -5.52
N THR A 227 20.60 -6.64 -6.72
CA THR A 227 20.96 -5.89 -7.92
C THR A 227 19.74 -5.45 -8.76
N CYS A 228 18.50 -5.64 -8.28
CA CYS A 228 17.31 -5.17 -8.98
C CYS A 228 17.34 -3.63 -9.03
N ASP A 229 17.40 -3.08 -10.24
CA ASP A 229 17.44 -1.63 -10.43
C ASP A 229 16.09 -1.00 -10.05
N GLU A 230 16.16 0.25 -9.59
CA GLU A 230 14.97 1.01 -9.17
C GLU A 230 13.95 1.14 -10.30
N HIS A 231 14.39 1.27 -11.56
CA HIS A 231 13.50 1.42 -12.70
C HIS A 231 12.68 0.14 -12.94
N THR A 232 13.24 -1.05 -12.74
CA THR A 232 12.50 -2.32 -12.77
C THR A 232 11.42 -2.38 -11.69
N ILE A 233 11.73 -1.91 -10.48
CA ILE A 233 10.77 -1.85 -9.37
C ILE A 233 9.65 -0.84 -9.67
N VAL A 234 9.99 0.37 -10.11
CA VAL A 234 9.01 1.40 -10.51
C VAL A 234 8.13 0.89 -11.65
N SER A 235 8.72 0.24 -12.66
CA SER A 235 7.97 -0.37 -13.78
C SER A 235 6.99 -1.45 -13.30
N PHE A 236 7.37 -2.25 -12.29
CA PHE A 236 6.49 -3.24 -11.69
C PHE A 236 5.24 -2.59 -11.06
N PHE A 237 5.41 -1.50 -10.30
CA PHE A 237 4.31 -0.80 -9.64
C PHE A 237 3.44 0.01 -10.62
N ARG A 238 4.04 0.75 -11.56
CA ARG A 238 3.28 1.52 -12.58
C ARG A 238 2.31 0.65 -13.38
N LYS A 239 2.68 -0.62 -13.64
CA LYS A 239 1.80 -1.57 -14.34
C LYS A 239 0.60 -2.05 -13.53
N ARG A 240 0.59 -1.85 -12.21
CA ARG A 240 -0.44 -2.37 -11.28
C ARG A 240 -1.23 -1.28 -10.58
N VAL A 241 -0.60 -0.13 -10.39
CA VAL A 241 -1.17 1.00 -9.67
C VAL A 241 -1.16 2.21 -10.60
N PRO A 242 -2.34 2.68 -11.06
CA PRO A 242 -2.45 3.94 -11.79
C PRO A 242 -2.33 5.10 -10.79
N CYS A 243 -1.11 5.40 -10.34
CA CYS A 243 -0.82 6.47 -9.39
C CYS A 243 0.16 7.46 -9.99
N GLU A 244 -0.27 8.71 -10.17
CA GLU A 244 0.52 9.81 -10.71
C GLU A 244 1.74 10.16 -9.83
N CYS A 245 1.75 9.77 -8.55
CA CYS A 245 2.92 9.96 -7.69
C CYS A 245 4.14 9.22 -8.23
N LEU A 246 3.97 8.13 -8.99
CA LEU A 246 5.07 7.40 -9.61
C LEU A 246 5.63 8.09 -10.86
N ASP A 247 5.03 9.17 -11.35
CA ASP A 247 5.48 9.89 -12.56
C ASP A 247 6.39 11.08 -12.24
N ARG A 248 6.63 11.35 -10.95
CA ARG A 248 7.56 12.36 -10.44
C ARG A 248 9.00 11.84 -10.47
#